data_AF-A0A8J3KQI6-F1
#
_entry.id   AF-A0A8J3KQI6-F1
#
_cell.length_a   1.000
_cell.length_b   1.000
_cell.length_c   1.000
_cell.angle_alpha   90.00
_cell.angle_beta   90.00
_cell.angle_gamma   90.00
#
_symmetry.space_group_name_H-M   'P 1'
#
loop_
_entity.id
_entity.type
_entity.pdbx_description
1 polymer ?
#
loop_
_entity_poly.entity_id
_entity_poly.type
_entity_poly.pdbx_seq_one_letter_code
_entity_poly.pdbx_strand_id
1 'polypeptide(L)'
;MQQTDWSGVRERVEALSRHPHRDAIFGADDHEMRLEPPLTADKLADLERSLSVTLPKEYRTFLTQVSASGAGPAYGVFPVRRDDSGA
;
A
#
# COMPACT_ATOMS: atom_id res chain seq x y z
N MET A 1 -21.99 4.49 -2.61
CA MET A 1 -20.56 4.56 -2.23
C MET A 1 -19.75 4.39 -3.50
N GLN A 2 -18.92 5.38 -3.82
CA GLN A 2 -18.17 5.43 -5.08
C GLN A 2 -17.10 4.35 -5.07
N GLN A 3 -17.07 3.50 -6.09
CA GLN A 3 -15.97 2.57 -6.30
C GLN A 3 -14.74 3.38 -6.68
N THR A 4 -13.66 3.27 -5.91
CA THR A 4 -12.40 3.89 -6.29
C THR A 4 -11.76 3.05 -7.40
N ASP A 5 -11.41 3.71 -8.50
CA ASP A 5 -10.67 3.10 -9.59
C ASP A 5 -9.16 3.22 -9.32
N TRP A 6 -8.51 2.09 -9.07
CA TRP A 6 -7.07 2.02 -8.83
C TRP A 6 -6.26 1.72 -10.09
N SER A 7 -6.91 1.67 -11.26
CA SER A 7 -6.24 1.34 -12.53
C SER A 7 -5.03 2.24 -12.77
N GLY A 8 -3.90 1.61 -13.06
CA GLY A 8 -2.67 2.33 -13.38
C GLY A 8 -1.99 3.02 -12.18
N VAL A 9 -2.55 2.96 -10.96
CA VAL A 9 -1.98 3.69 -9.81
C VAL A 9 -0.61 3.15 -9.45
N ARG A 10 -0.48 1.83 -9.35
CA ARG A 10 0.79 1.18 -9.03
C ARG A 10 1.86 1.52 -10.05
N GLU A 11 1.54 1.41 -11.32
CA GLU A 11 2.43 1.67 -12.46
C GLU A 11 2.91 3.12 -12.46
N ARG A 12 2.02 4.07 -12.15
CA ARG A 12 2.36 5.49 -12.03
C ARG A 12 3.30 5.76 -10.85
N VAL A 13 3.06 5.16 -9.69
CA VAL A 13 3.95 5.32 -8.52
C VAL A 13 5.32 4.69 -8.80
N GLU A 14 5.35 3.50 -9.39
CA GLU A 14 6.60 2.86 -9.81
C GLU A 14 7.35 3.71 -10.86
N ALA A 15 6.65 4.39 -11.76
CA ALA A 15 7.28 5.32 -12.70
C ALA A 15 7.88 6.56 -11.99
N LEU A 16 7.25 7.08 -10.93
CA LEU A 16 7.79 8.19 -10.14
C LEU A 16 9.13 7.86 -9.47
N SER A 17 9.34 6.60 -9.07
CA SER A 17 10.65 6.16 -8.54
C SER A 17 11.82 6.35 -9.51
N ARG A 18 11.53 6.47 -10.81
CA ARG A 18 12.52 6.65 -11.88
C ARG A 18 12.58 8.08 -12.40
N HIS A 19 11.78 8.98 -11.82
CA HIS A 19 11.70 10.35 -12.31
C HIS A 19 12.97 11.12 -11.93
N PRO A 20 13.58 11.89 -12.86
CA PRO A 20 14.81 12.66 -12.60
C PRO A 20 14.71 13.67 -11.45
N HIS A 21 13.49 14.10 -11.13
CA HIS A 21 13.21 15.07 -10.07
C HIS A 21 12.55 14.45 -8.83
N ARG A 22 12.62 13.12 -8.63
CA ARG A 22 11.97 12.47 -7.48
C ARG A 22 12.51 13.02 -6.15
N ASP A 23 13.80 13.34 -6.09
CA ASP A 23 14.50 13.81 -4.88
C ASP A 23 14.05 15.23 -4.45
N ALA A 24 13.33 15.95 -5.32
CA ALA A 24 12.71 17.24 -4.97
C ALA A 24 11.42 17.08 -4.14
N ILE A 25 10.90 15.85 -4.02
CA ILE A 25 9.68 15.54 -3.27
C ILE A 25 10.06 15.23 -1.82
N PHE A 26 9.50 15.97 -0.88
CA PHE A 26 9.73 15.74 0.56
C PHE A 26 9.45 14.27 0.93
N GLY A 27 10.44 13.62 1.56
CA GLY A 27 10.35 12.22 2.02
C GLY A 27 10.58 11.16 0.93
N ALA A 28 10.83 11.57 -0.32
CA ALA A 28 11.09 10.63 -1.41
C ALA A 28 12.38 9.82 -1.22
N ASP A 29 13.38 10.36 -0.53
CA ASP A 29 14.59 9.61 -0.18
C ASP A 29 14.33 8.54 0.89
N ASP A 30 13.30 8.72 1.73
CA ASP A 30 12.96 7.78 2.80
C ASP A 30 12.11 6.61 2.29
N HIS A 31 11.04 6.90 1.54
CA HIS A 31 10.14 5.85 1.02
C HIS A 31 10.46 5.43 -0.42
N GLU A 32 11.37 6.11 -1.12
CA GLU A 32 11.92 5.76 -2.44
C GLU A 32 10.88 5.53 -3.56
N MET A 33 9.68 6.11 -3.37
CA MET A 33 8.48 5.77 -4.14
C MET A 33 8.21 4.24 -4.25
N ARG A 34 8.68 3.44 -3.30
CA ARG A 34 8.56 1.98 -3.31
C ARG A 34 7.17 1.53 -2.84
N LEU A 35 6.58 0.61 -3.59
CA LEU A 35 5.37 -0.10 -3.21
C LEU A 35 5.72 -1.56 -2.91
N GLU A 36 5.21 -2.08 -1.80
CA GLU A 36 5.20 -3.52 -1.54
C GLU A 36 4.21 -4.22 -2.49
N PRO A 37 4.34 -5.53 -2.71
CA PRO A 37 3.33 -6.29 -3.43
C PRO A 37 1.94 -6.14 -2.78
N PRO A 38 0.86 -6.06 -3.57
CA PRO A 38 -0.49 -6.17 -3.06
C PRO A 38 -0.69 -7.49 -2.31
N LEU A 39 -1.56 -7.45 -1.31
CA LEU A 39 -2.00 -8.63 -0.59
C LEU A 39 -2.84 -9.52 -1.50
N THR A 40 -2.72 -10.83 -1.30
CA THR A 40 -3.70 -11.79 -1.82
C THR A 40 -5.00 -11.69 -1.03
N ALA A 41 -6.09 -12.21 -1.60
CA ALA A 41 -7.37 -12.28 -0.90
C ALA A 41 -7.25 -13.04 0.43
N ASP A 42 -6.47 -14.14 0.46
CA ASP A 42 -6.25 -14.93 1.67
C ASP A 42 -5.51 -14.14 2.74
N LYS A 43 -4.42 -13.43 2.38
CA LYS A 43 -3.66 -12.59 3.32
C LYS A 43 -4.51 -11.44 3.87
N LEU A 44 -5.38 -10.85 3.04
CA LEU A 44 -6.31 -9.82 3.49
C LEU A 44 -7.34 -10.40 4.48
N ALA A 45 -7.92 -11.57 4.17
CA ALA A 45 -8.86 -12.23 5.06
C ALA A 45 -8.19 -12.63 6.38
N ASP A 46 -6.94 -13.08 6.35
CA ASP A 46 -6.16 -13.46 7.54
C ASP A 46 -5.88 -12.25 8.43
N LEU A 47 -5.57 -11.09 7.83
CA LEU A 47 -5.39 -9.82 8.49
C LEU A 47 -6.68 -9.32 9.16
N GLU A 48 -7.80 -9.34 8.44
CA GLU A 48 -9.10 -8.93 9.00
C GLU A 48 -9.51 -9.82 10.18
N ARG A 49 -9.25 -11.13 10.08
CA ARG A 49 -9.48 -12.08 11.19
C ARG A 49 -8.56 -11.80 12.39
N SER A 50 -7.27 -11.55 12.16
CA SER A 50 -6.35 -11.27 13.29
C SER A 50 -6.69 -9.96 13.99
N LEU A 51 -7.11 -8.94 13.24
CA LEU A 51 -7.50 -7.65 13.80
C LEU A 51 -8.93 -7.64 14.37
N SER A 52 -9.73 -8.68 14.12
CA SER A 52 -11.16 -8.74 14.46
C SER A 52 -11.96 -7.55 13.91
N VAL A 53 -11.64 -7.11 12.70
CA VAL A 53 -12.32 -6.00 12.02
C VAL A 53 -12.67 -6.36 10.57
N THR A 54 -13.66 -5.66 10.01
CA THR A 54 -13.83 -5.58 8.56
C THR A 54 -13.31 -4.22 8.09
N LEU A 55 -12.31 -4.24 7.21
CA LEU A 55 -11.74 -3.03 6.65
C LEU A 55 -12.72 -2.37 5.67
N PRO A 56 -12.68 -1.03 5.56
CA PRO A 56 -13.43 -0.32 4.55
C PRO A 56 -13.16 -0.90 3.15
N LYS A 57 -14.20 -0.95 2.31
CA LYS A 57 -14.12 -1.56 0.98
C LYS A 57 -12.99 -0.94 0.14
N GLU A 58 -12.87 0.37 0.19
CA GLU A 58 -11.86 1.14 -0.54
C GLU A 58 -10.44 0.74 -0.10
N TYR A 59 -10.23 0.55 1.20
CA TYR A 59 -8.94 0.12 1.73
C TYR A 59 -8.61 -1.33 1.37
N ARG A 60 -9.60 -2.24 1.39
CA ARG A 60 -9.43 -3.61 0.88
C ARG A 60 -9.00 -3.62 -0.58
N THR A 61 -9.62 -2.78 -1.42
CA THR A 61 -9.25 -2.68 -2.84
C THR A 61 -7.86 -2.07 -3.04
N PHE A 62 -7.46 -1.08 -2.23
CA PHE A 62 -6.11 -0.55 -2.25
C PHE A 62 -5.07 -1.63 -1.90
N LEU A 63 -5.29 -2.37 -0.80
CA LEU A 63 -4.38 -3.41 -0.32
C LEU A 63 -4.19 -4.55 -1.32
N THR A 64 -5.21 -4.85 -2.14
CA THR A 64 -5.21 -5.98 -3.09
C THR A 64 -4.88 -5.58 -4.53
N GLN A 65 -4.97 -4.30 -4.89
CA GLN A 65 -4.69 -3.83 -6.25
C GLN A 65 -3.45 -2.94 -6.34
N VAL A 66 -3.18 -2.13 -5.31
CA VAL A 66 -2.08 -1.15 -5.34
C VAL A 66 -0.89 -1.68 -4.54
N SER A 67 -1.02 -1.84 -3.23
CA SER A 67 0.09 -2.24 -2.37
C SER A 67 -0.33 -2.51 -0.91
N ALA A 68 0.43 -3.36 -0.22
CA ALA A 68 0.31 -3.58 1.23
C ALA A 68 0.98 -2.49 2.10
N SER A 69 1.74 -1.58 1.49
CA SER A 69 2.45 -0.45 2.12
C SER A 69 2.62 0.65 1.07
N GLY A 70 3.46 1.66 1.26
CA GLY A 70 3.91 2.38 0.07
C GLY A 70 4.56 3.73 0.23
N ALA A 71 4.62 4.39 -0.92
CA ALA A 71 5.17 5.71 -1.13
C ALA A 71 4.28 6.80 -0.52
N GLY A 72 4.90 7.65 0.32
CA GLY A 72 4.26 8.77 0.99
C GLY A 72 3.05 8.41 1.86
N PRO A 73 2.44 9.39 2.57
CA PRO A 73 2.97 10.73 2.82
C PRO A 73 4.24 10.68 3.69
N ALA A 74 5.10 11.70 3.57
CA ALA A 74 6.33 11.86 4.35
C ALA A 74 7.26 10.63 4.27
N TYR A 75 7.27 9.75 5.29
CA TYR A 75 8.16 8.59 5.37
C TYR A 75 7.58 7.31 4.74
N GLY A 76 6.42 7.41 4.09
CA GLY A 76 5.71 6.28 3.50
C GLY A 76 4.67 5.64 4.42
N VAL A 77 3.92 4.71 3.86
CA VAL A 77 2.95 3.89 4.60
C VAL A 77 3.64 2.61 5.05
N PHE A 78 3.66 2.38 6.36
CA PHE A 78 4.17 1.13 6.93
C PHE A 78 3.36 -0.07 6.40
N PRO A 79 4.02 -1.20 6.14
CA PRO A 79 3.32 -2.40 5.71
C PRO A 79 2.31 -2.86 6.75
N VAL A 80 1.08 -3.08 6.31
CA VAL A 80 0.05 -3.74 7.11
C VAL A 80 0.13 -5.24 6.82
N ARG A 81 0.57 -5.99 7.83
CA ARG A 81 0.73 -7.44 7.75
C ARG A 81 0.37 -8.03 9.10
N ARG A 82 -0.14 -9.26 9.08
CA ARG A 82 -0.15 -10.09 10.27
C ARG A 82 1.30 -10.44 10.60
N ASP A 83 1.70 -10.27 11.86
CA ASP A 83 2.95 -10.83 12.34
C ASP A 83 2.78 -12.33 12.60
N ASP A 84 3.80 -13.13 12.28
CA ASP A 84 3.80 -14.56 12.60
C ASP A 84 3.96 -14.80 14.11
N SER A 85 4.12 -13.73 14.90
CA SER A 85 4.36 -13.76 16.34
C SER A 85 3.14 -14.09 17.19
N GLY A 86 1.93 -14.14 16.60
CA GLY A 86 0.75 -14.76 17.20
C GLY A 86 0.60 -14.55 18.70
N ALA A 87 0.40 -13.31 19.12
CA ALA A 87 -0.06 -12.98 20.47
C ALA A 87 -1.60 -12.95 20.53
#